data_AF-A0A9D4KH31-F1
#
_entry.id   AF-A0A9D4KH31-F1
#
_cell.length_a   1.000
_cell.length_b   1.000
_cell.length_c   1.000
_cell.angle_alpha   90.00
_cell.angle_beta   90.00
_cell.angle_gamma   90.00
#
_symmetry.space_group_name_H-M   'P 1'
#
loop_
_entity.id
_entity.type
_entity.pdbx_description
1 polymer ?
#
loop_
_entity_poly.entity_id
_entity_poly.type
_entity_poly.pdbx_seq_one_letter_code
_entity_poly.pdbx_strand_id
1 'polypeptide(L)' 'MISHPNEVDDLMNSARRLAGTNFSLLRDYPKETSDGWKQLWPKRNEARSKHVPRKVQMLFPAALRVNGRLVEELFPK' A
#
# COMPACT_ATOMS: atom_id res chain seq x y z
N MET A 1 -24.44 7.38 14.28
CA MET A 1 -23.54 7.82 13.20
C MET A 1 -23.17 6.56 12.44
N ILE A 2 -23.81 6.31 11.30
CA ILE A 2 -23.56 5.09 10.50
C ILE A 2 -22.32 5.41 9.68
N SER A 3 -21.15 4.97 10.15
CA SER A 3 -19.90 5.07 9.40
C SER A 3 -20.00 4.12 8.21
N HIS A 4 -20.08 4.65 6.99
CA HIS A 4 -19.98 3.78 5.82
C HIS A 4 -18.55 3.25 5.77
N PRO A 5 -18.35 1.91 5.68
CA PRO A 5 -17.02 1.30 5.76
C PRO A 5 -16.05 1.74 4.64
N ASN A 6 -16.53 2.47 3.63
CA ASN A 6 -15.78 2.86 2.43
C ASN A 6 -15.48 4.37 2.32
N GLU A 7 -15.96 5.21 3.25
CA GLU A 7 -15.77 6.68 3.17
C GLU A 7 -14.29 7.09 3.05
N VAL A 8 -13.41 6.41 3.79
CA VAL A 8 -11.97 6.67 3.75
C VAL A 8 -11.38 6.28 2.39
N ASP A 9 -11.80 5.15 1.82
CA ASP A 9 -11.30 4.71 0.51
C ASP A 9 -11.77 5.62 -0.63
N ASP A 10 -13.01 6.07 -0.56
CA ASP A 10 -13.58 7.00 -1.53
C ASP A 10 -12.89 8.38 -1.46
N LEU A 11 -12.59 8.86 -0.25
CA LEU A 11 -11.83 10.09 -0.04
C LEU A 11 -10.39 9.97 -0.57
N MET A 12 -9.70 8.87 -0.25
CA MET A 12 -8.34 8.62 -0.74
C MET A 12 -8.29 8.53 -2.27
N ASN A 13 -9.28 7.88 -2.90
CA ASN A 13 -9.38 7.78 -4.35
C ASN A 13 -9.70 9.13 -5.00
N SER A 14 -10.57 9.93 -4.40
CA SER A 14 -10.89 11.27 -4.87
C SER A 14 -9.69 12.21 -4.77
N ALA A 15 -8.95 12.18 -3.65
CA ALA A 15 -7.73 12.96 -3.46
C ALA A 15 -6.66 12.64 -4.52
N ARG A 16 -6.47 11.35 -4.85
CA ARG A 16 -5.55 10.92 -5.92
C ARG A 16 -5.93 11.45 -7.31
N ARG A 17 -7.24 11.64 -7.56
CA ARG A 17 -7.74 12.19 -8.84
C ARG A 17 -7.57 13.71 -8.92
N LEU A 18 -7.73 14.41 -7.80
CA LEU A 18 -7.61 15.87 -7.68
C LEU A 18 -6.16 16.37 -7.71
N ALA A 19 -5.24 15.62 -7.12
CA ALA A 19 -3.86 16.05 -6.96
C ALA A 19 -3.06 15.88 -8.27
N GLY A 20 -3.05 16.94 -9.09
CA GLY A 20 -1.94 17.23 -9.98
C GLY A 20 -0.65 17.41 -9.15
N THR A 21 0.01 16.29 -8.86
CA THR A 21 1.40 16.10 -8.38
C THR A 21 1.94 16.85 -7.16
N ASN A 22 1.27 17.85 -6.59
CA ASN A 22 1.87 18.72 -5.57
C ASN A 22 1.63 18.29 -4.11
N PHE A 23 0.68 17.38 -3.86
CA PHE A 23 0.36 16.91 -2.51
C PHE A 23 0.13 15.40 -2.49
N SER A 24 0.56 14.76 -1.40
CA SER A 24 0.33 13.33 -1.15
C SER A 24 -0.51 13.15 0.10
N LEU A 25 -1.68 12.54 -0.04
CA LEU A 25 -2.48 12.06 1.09
C LEU A 25 -2.08 10.61 1.39
N LEU A 26 -1.67 10.34 2.62
CA LEU A 26 -1.36 8.99 3.09
C LEU A 26 -2.29 8.65 4.25
N ARG A 27 -2.64 7.37 4.36
CA ARG A 27 -3.34 6.86 5.54
C ARG A 27 -2.37 6.85 6.72
N ASP A 28 -2.89 7.20 7.89
CA ASP A 28 -2.17 7.05 9.15
C ASP A 28 -2.29 5.59 9.60
N TYR A 29 -1.19 4.85 9.49
CA TYR A 29 -1.13 3.43 9.84
C TYR A 29 -0.35 3.24 11.15
N PRO A 30 -0.65 2.18 11.93
CA PRO A 30 0.13 1.84 13.11
C PRO A 30 1.63 1.80 12.81
N LYS A 31 2.44 2.17 13.80
CA LYS A 31 3.90 2.26 13.62
C LYS A 31 4.50 0.93 13.17
N GLU A 32 3.99 -0.18 13.70
CA GLU A 32 4.39 -1.55 13.38
C GLU A 32 4.17 -1.85 11.89
N THR A 33 3.02 -1.43 11.37
CA THR A 33 2.65 -1.57 9.95
C THR A 33 3.62 -0.77 9.06
N SER A 34 3.87 0.48 9.44
CA SER A 34 4.78 1.38 8.73
C SER A 34 6.22 0.85 8.73
N ASP A 35 6.69 0.33 9.86
CA ASP A 35 8.02 -0.26 9.99
C ASP A 35 8.13 -1.59 9.22
N GLY A 36 7.06 -2.39 9.18
CA GLY A 36 6.97 -3.57 8.33
C GLY A 36 7.13 -3.24 6.85
N TRP A 37 6.47 -2.19 6.34
CA TRP A 37 6.67 -1.78 4.95
C TRP A 37 8.08 -1.28 4.64
N LYS A 38 8.76 -0.63 5.60
CA LYS A 38 10.18 -0.26 5.44
C LYS A 38 11.05 -1.49 5.24
N GLN A 39 10.78 -2.57 5.98
CA GLN A 39 11.50 -3.85 5.82
C GLN A 39 11.24 -4.49 4.46
N LEU A 40 10.03 -4.37 3.91
CA LEU A 40 9.69 -4.90 2.58
C LEU A 40 10.18 -4.02 1.42
N TRP A 41 10.58 -2.77 1.69
CA TRP A 41 10.94 -1.80 0.65
C TRP A 41 12.06 -2.26 -0.29
N PRO A 42 13.16 -2.88 0.19
CA PRO A 42 14.22 -3.40 -0.69
C PRO A 42 13.69 -4.48 -1.65
N LYS A 43 12.94 -5.46 -1.13
CA LYS A 43 12.35 -6.55 -1.92
C LYS A 43 11.33 -6.04 -2.92
N ARG A 44 10.54 -5.03 -2.54
CA ARG A 44 9.62 -4.34 -3.45
C ARG A 44 10.37 -3.65 -4.59
N ASN A 45 11.51 -3.00 -4.31
CA ASN A 45 12.31 -2.33 -5.35
C ASN A 45 12.96 -3.35 -6.30
N GLU A 46 13.46 -4.46 -5.77
CA GLU A 46 13.96 -5.58 -6.58
C GLU A 46 12.85 -6.19 -7.45
N ALA A 47 11.66 -6.42 -6.89
CA ALA A 47 10.53 -6.93 -7.65
C ALA A 47 10.10 -5.94 -8.75
N ARG A 48 10.19 -4.63 -8.53
CA ARG A 48 9.86 -3.61 -9.53
C ARG A 48 10.89 -3.50 -10.66
N SER A 49 12.15 -3.86 -10.43
CA SER A 49 13.14 -3.90 -11.52
C SER A 49 12.96 -5.14 -12.40
N LYS A 50 12.48 -6.25 -11.82
CA LYS A 50 12.29 -7.54 -12.52
C LYS A 50 10.90 -7.72 -13.13
N HIS A 51 9.89 -6.96 -12.68
CA HIS A 51 8.51 -7.12 -13.10
C HIS A 51 7.85 -5.78 -13.47
N VAL A 52 6.73 -5.86 -14.19
CA VAL A 52 5.94 -4.66 -14.52
C VAL A 52 5.52 -3.95 -13.21
N PRO A 53 5.83 -2.66 -13.01
CA PRO A 53 5.60 -1.97 -11.74
C PRO A 53 4.17 -2.08 -11.21
N ARG A 54 3.16 -2.06 -12.09
CA ARG A 54 1.73 -2.20 -11.70
C ARG A 54 1.38 -3.55 -11.07
N LYS A 55 2.21 -4.58 -11.30
CA LYS A 55 2.02 -5.93 -10.76
C LYS A 55 2.73 -6.14 -9.42
N VAL A 56 3.42 -5.13 -8.90
CA VAL A 56 4.10 -5.15 -7.60
C VAL A 56 3.34 -4.22 -6.66
N GLN A 57 2.75 -4.78 -5.61
CA GLN A 57 1.86 -4.06 -4.70
C GLN A 57 2.25 -4.36 -3.26
N MET A 58 2.34 -3.30 -2.45
CA MET A 58 2.37 -3.45 -0.99
C MET A 58 0.93 -3.37 -0.48
N LEU A 59 0.58 -4.30 0.41
CA LEU A 59 -0.75 -4.44 0.98
C LEU A 59 -0.67 -4.24 2.50
N PHE A 60 -1.77 -3.77 3.07
CA PHE A 60 -1.96 -3.72 4.51
C PHE A 60 -2.15 -5.15 5.07
N PRO A 61 -1.64 -5.47 6.28
CA PRO A 61 -0.82 -4.63 7.15
C PRO A 61 0.61 -4.44 6.62
N ALA A 62 1.38 -5.49 6.38
CA ALA A 62 2.67 -5.36 5.71
C ALA A 62 2.94 -6.61 4.89
N ALA A 63 2.41 -6.59 3.67
CA ALA A 63 2.51 -7.70 2.73
C ALA A 63 2.98 -7.23 1.35
N LEU A 64 3.72 -8.09 0.64
CA LEU A 64 4.18 -7.85 -0.72
C LEU A 64 3.50 -8.85 -1.67
N ARG A 65 2.76 -8.33 -2.64
CA ARG A 65 2.15 -9.09 -3.73
C ARG A 65 2.86 -8.80 -5.04
N VAL A 66 3.30 -9.85 -5.74
CA VAL A 66 3.95 -9.77 -7.05
C VAL A 66 3.21 -10.65 -8.03
N ASN A 67 2.80 -10.10 -9.17
CA ASN A 67 2.06 -10.81 -10.22
C ASN A 67 0.80 -11.53 -9.68
N GLY A 68 0.12 -10.94 -8.70
CA GLY A 68 -1.08 -11.50 -8.08
C GLY A 68 -0.81 -12.56 -7.00
N ARG A 69 0.44 -12.96 -6.76
CA ARG A 69 0.83 -13.92 -5.71
C ARG A 69 1.40 -13.20 -4.50
N LEU A 70 1.01 -13.63 -3.31
CA LEU A 70 1.61 -13.17 -2.05
C LEU A 70 3.02 -13.76 -1.96
N VAL A 71 4.02 -12.88 -1.90
CA VAL A 71 5.44 -13.28 -1.82
C VAL A 71 5.93 -13.23 -0.39
N GLU A 72 5.45 -12.26 0.38
CA GLU A 72 5.86 -12.06 1.77
C GLU A 72 4.78 -11.36 2.56
N GLU A 73 4.67 -11.73 3.83
CA GLU A 73 3.72 -11.18 4.80
C GLU A 73 4.42 -11.17 6.16
N LEU A 74 4.51 -9.99 6.78
CA LEU A 74 5.23 -9.81 8.05
C LEU A 74 4.32 -9.97 9.28
N PHE A 75 3.00 -9.95 9.08
CA PHE A 75 2.02 -10.08 10.15
C PHE A 75 1.04 -11.20 9.80
N PRO A 76 0.83 -12.19 10.68
CA PRO A 76 -0.16 -13.24 10.44
C PRO A 76 -1.58 -12.67 10.40
N LYS A 77 -2.47 -13.35 9.68
CA LYS A 77 -3.90 -13.05 9.61
C LYS A 77 -4.66 -13.52 10.84
#